data_AF-A0A078GNV3-F1
#
_entry.id   AF-A0A078GNV3-F1
#
_cell.length_a   1.000
_cell.length_b   1.000
_cell.length_c   1.000
_cell.angle_alpha   90.00
_cell.angle_beta   90.00
_cell.angle_gamma   90.00
#
_symmetry.space_group_name_H-M   'P 1'
#
loop_
_entity.id
_entity.type
_entity.pdbx_description
1 polymer ?
#
loop_
_entity_poly.entity_id
_entity_poly.type
_entity_poly.pdbx_seq_one_letter_code
_entity_poly.pdbx_strand_id
1 'polypeptide(L)'
;MSVSLSVMTFNLHDDQPEESPNSWDKRKDLCLSVITSYSPVILCTQQGVKSQLDYIQQGLPGYDQFGISRKGHEDPTDESCTIFYNKEKVELLEGGTFWLSESPSVPGSTAWGSEVPCIATWAIS
;
A
#
# COMPACT_ATOMS: atom_id res chain seq x y z
N MET A 1 12.77 -28.79 2.59
CA MET A 1 13.18 -27.53 1.93
C MET A 1 12.60 -26.39 2.74
N SER A 2 13.41 -25.40 3.10
CA SER A 2 12.92 -24.18 3.74
C SER A 2 12.48 -23.23 2.64
N VAL A 3 11.22 -22.78 2.67
CA VAL A 3 10.75 -21.70 1.80
C VAL A 3 11.13 -20.39 2.50
N SER A 4 12.00 -19.61 1.87
CA SER A 4 12.41 -18.30 2.39
C SER A 4 11.54 -17.21 1.77
N LEU A 5 10.80 -16.49 2.60
CA LEU A 5 9.94 -15.38 2.17
C LEU A 5 10.54 -14.06 2.68
N SER A 6 10.95 -13.17 1.77
CA SER A 6 11.33 -11.81 2.15
C SER A 6 10.10 -10.91 2.12
N VAL A 7 9.88 -10.20 3.22
CA VAL A 7 8.74 -9.28 3.39
C VAL A 7 9.26 -7.89 3.79
N MET A 8 8.56 -6.85 3.34
CA MET A 8 8.86 -5.47 3.68
C MET A 8 7.58 -4.74 4.09
N THR A 9 7.66 -3.94 5.15
CA THR A 9 6.65 -2.92 5.44
C THR A 9 7.28 -1.55 5.20
N PHE A 10 6.61 -0.67 4.46
CA PHE A 10 7.17 0.63 4.10
C PHE A 10 6.08 1.71 4.01
N ASN A 11 6.03 2.60 4.99
CA ASN A 11 5.13 3.74 4.96
C ASN A 11 5.65 4.75 3.93
N LEU A 12 4.80 5.11 2.97
CA LEU A 12 5.14 6.02 1.90
C LEU A 12 5.08 7.49 2.31
N HIS A 13 4.53 7.82 3.48
CA HIS A 13 4.31 9.17 3.96
C HIS A 13 3.39 10.00 3.04
N ASP A 14 2.64 10.93 3.63
CA ASP A 14 1.82 11.87 2.87
C ASP A 14 2.67 12.76 1.96
N ASP A 15 2.06 13.24 0.88
CA ASP A 15 2.73 14.18 0.00
C ASP A 15 2.79 15.56 0.68
N GLN A 16 3.98 16.13 0.71
CA GLN A 16 4.23 17.46 1.27
C GLN A 16 4.19 18.50 0.15
N PRO A 17 3.91 19.78 0.46
CA PRO A 17 3.93 20.85 -0.54
C PRO A 17 5.21 20.83 -1.38
N GLU A 18 5.13 21.18 -2.66
CA GLU A 18 6.22 21.06 -3.64
C GLU A 18 7.56 21.69 -3.18
N GLU A 19 7.47 22.82 -2.46
CA GLU A 19 8.61 23.54 -1.88
C GLU A 19 9.35 22.74 -0.79
N SER A 20 8.66 21.84 -0.11
CA SER A 20 9.24 20.98 0.93
C SER A 20 10.35 20.10 0.35
N PRO A 21 11.49 19.92 1.04
CA PRO A 21 12.48 18.92 0.65
C PRO A 21 11.91 17.48 0.70
N ASN A 22 10.79 17.28 1.42
CA ASN A 22 10.13 15.99 1.58
C ASN A 22 8.90 15.82 0.68
N SER A 23 8.72 16.67 -0.33
CA SER A 23 7.67 16.46 -1.34
C SER A 23 7.86 15.12 -2.05
N TRP A 24 6.76 14.50 -2.47
CA TRP A 24 6.78 13.21 -3.15
C TRP A 24 7.69 13.22 -4.36
N ASP A 25 7.61 14.28 -5.18
CA ASP A 25 8.43 14.40 -6.39
C ASP A 25 9.93 14.36 -6.13
N LYS A 26 10.39 14.84 -4.97
CA LYS A 26 11.81 14.81 -4.59
C LYS A 26 12.26 13.48 -3.99
N ARG A 27 11.31 12.63 -3.53
CA ARG A 27 11.62 11.38 -2.82
C ARG A 27 11.17 10.11 -3.54
N LYS A 28 10.31 10.19 -4.57
CA LYS A 28 9.75 9.03 -5.28
C LYS A 28 10.81 8.09 -5.83
N ASP A 29 11.90 8.64 -6.38
CA ASP A 29 13.02 7.84 -6.93
C ASP A 29 13.79 7.13 -5.83
N LEU A 30 14.04 7.82 -4.70
CA LEU A 30 14.69 7.22 -3.54
C LEU A 30 13.83 6.10 -2.95
N CYS A 31 12.52 6.33 -2.79
CA CYS A 31 11.58 5.30 -2.32
C CYS A 31 11.63 4.05 -3.22
N LEU A 32 11.54 4.24 -4.54
CA LEU A 32 11.63 3.12 -5.50
C LEU A 32 12.99 2.42 -5.46
N SER A 33 14.09 3.17 -5.33
CA SER A 33 15.44 2.60 -5.24
C SER A 33 15.61 1.71 -4.01
N VAL A 34 15.03 2.08 -2.87
CA VAL A 34 15.06 1.27 -1.64
C VAL A 34 14.29 -0.03 -1.88
N ILE A 35 13.05 0.06 -2.38
CA ILE A 35 12.22 -1.12 -2.64
C ILE A 35 12.93 -2.10 -3.60
N THR A 36 13.44 -1.58 -4.71
CA THR A 36 14.12 -2.40 -5.74
C THR A 36 15.43 -3.00 -5.24
N SER A 37 16.21 -2.27 -4.43
CA SER A 37 17.46 -2.78 -3.86
C SER A 37 17.26 -3.98 -2.95
N TYR A 38 16.17 -4.01 -2.17
CA TYR A 38 15.83 -5.16 -1.32
C TYR A 38 15.03 -6.24 -2.05
N SER A 39 14.28 -5.88 -3.10
CA SER A 39 13.47 -6.81 -3.92
C SER A 39 12.65 -7.82 -3.08
N PRO A 40 11.80 -7.34 -2.15
CA PRO A 40 11.02 -8.22 -1.28
C PRO A 40 10.01 -9.06 -2.10
N VAL A 41 9.70 -10.29 -1.66
CA VAL A 41 8.62 -11.06 -2.30
C VAL A 41 7.26 -10.38 -2.08
N ILE A 42 7.06 -9.83 -0.88
CA ILE A 42 5.85 -9.10 -0.49
C ILE A 42 6.24 -7.75 0.10
N LEU A 43 5.66 -6.67 -0.41
CA LEU A 43 5.80 -5.31 0.10
C LEU A 43 4.43 -4.79 0.55
N CYS A 44 4.30 -4.42 1.82
CA CYS A 44 3.11 -3.77 2.36
C CYS A 44 3.38 -2.28 2.56
N THR A 45 2.67 -1.42 1.84
CA THR A 45 2.77 0.02 1.98
C THR A 45 1.69 0.60 2.88
N GLN A 46 1.96 1.75 3.48
CA GLN A 46 0.98 2.57 4.22
C GLN A 46 0.98 3.99 3.67
N GLN A 47 -0.12 4.73 3.88
CA GLN A 47 -0.31 6.11 3.42
C GLN A 47 -0.14 6.30 1.90
N GLY A 48 -0.23 5.22 1.13
CA GLY A 48 -0.08 5.31 -0.32
C GLY A 48 -1.32 5.94 -0.92
N VAL A 49 -1.18 7.09 -1.56
CA VAL A 49 -2.22 7.63 -2.45
C VAL A 49 -2.03 7.12 -3.86
N LYS A 50 -3.09 7.16 -4.68
CA LYS A 50 -3.10 6.59 -6.03
C LYS A 50 -1.88 6.99 -6.88
N SER A 51 -1.51 8.27 -6.90
CA SER A 51 -0.37 8.75 -7.70
C SER A 51 0.98 8.16 -7.26
N GLN A 52 1.20 7.99 -5.95
CA GLN A 52 2.41 7.38 -5.41
C GLN A 52 2.48 5.89 -5.73
N LEU A 53 1.35 5.18 -5.56
CA LEU A 53 1.23 3.75 -5.84
C LEU A 53 1.40 3.44 -7.33
N ASP A 54 0.78 4.25 -8.20
CA ASP A 54 0.92 4.13 -9.65
C ASP A 54 2.39 4.32 -10.08
N TYR A 55 3.11 5.26 -9.44
CA TYR A 55 4.54 5.47 -9.69
C TYR A 55 5.38 4.25 -9.28
N ILE A 56 5.13 3.73 -8.08
CA ILE A 56 5.82 2.53 -7.58
C ILE A 56 5.53 1.32 -8.49
N GLN A 57 4.28 1.12 -8.89
CA GLN A 57 3.87 0.03 -9.78
C GLN A 57 4.58 0.09 -11.14
N GLN A 58 4.76 1.29 -11.71
CA GLN A 58 5.51 1.48 -12.96
C GLN A 58 6.99 1.06 -12.81
N GLY A 59 7.57 1.29 -11.64
CA GLY A 59 8.93 0.88 -11.30
C GLY A 59 9.08 -0.61 -10.94
N LEU A 60 7.98 -1.33 -10.77
CA LEU A 60 7.94 -2.73 -10.33
C LEU A 60 7.15 -3.62 -11.31
N PRO A 61 7.56 -3.75 -12.59
CA PRO A 61 6.78 -4.47 -13.61
C PRO A 61 6.55 -5.96 -13.31
N GLY A 62 7.43 -6.59 -12.51
CA GLY A 62 7.29 -7.98 -12.06
C GLY A 62 6.34 -8.17 -10.88
N TYR A 63 5.78 -7.08 -10.34
CA TYR A 63 4.86 -7.11 -9.21
C TYR A 63 3.44 -6.81 -9.66
N ASP A 64 2.47 -7.39 -8.97
CA ASP A 64 1.09 -6.89 -8.94
C ASP A 64 0.81 -6.24 -7.59
N GLN A 65 -0.32 -5.52 -7.50
CA GLN A 65 -0.76 -4.86 -6.28
C GLN A 65 -2.20 -5.19 -5.93
N PHE A 66 -2.49 -5.22 -4.64
CA PHE A 66 -3.82 -5.46 -4.07
C PHE A 66 -4.12 -4.52 -2.91
N GLY A 67 -5.37 -4.10 -2.79
CA GLY A 67 -5.86 -3.20 -1.75
C GLY A 67 -6.64 -2.02 -2.30
N ILE A 68 -7.40 -1.37 -1.44
CA ILE A 68 -8.24 -0.22 -1.79
C ILE A 68 -7.99 0.95 -0.87
N SER A 69 -8.44 2.12 -1.31
CA SER A 69 -8.44 3.34 -0.50
C SER A 69 -9.27 3.18 0.77
N ARG A 70 -8.90 3.89 1.83
CA ARG A 70 -9.66 3.98 3.09
C ARG A 70 -11.06 4.60 2.93
N LYS A 71 -11.39 5.14 1.76
CA LYS A 71 -12.76 5.57 1.41
C LYS A 71 -13.55 4.56 0.58
N GLY A 72 -12.94 3.43 0.23
CA GLY A 72 -13.55 2.34 -0.53
C GLY A 72 -13.25 2.41 -2.02
N HIS A 73 -13.90 1.53 -2.79
CA HIS A 73 -13.69 1.44 -4.25
C HIS A 73 -14.23 2.65 -5.02
N GLU A 74 -15.25 3.32 -4.49
CA GLU A 74 -15.90 4.45 -5.18
C GLU A 74 -15.07 5.73 -5.16
N ASP A 75 -14.18 5.87 -4.16
CA ASP A 75 -13.25 6.99 -4.05
C ASP A 75 -11.80 6.48 -3.87
N PRO A 76 -11.06 6.28 -4.97
CA PRO A 76 -9.68 5.79 -4.93
C PRO A 76 -8.66 6.90 -4.62
N THR A 77 -9.10 8.12 -4.27
CA THR A 77 -8.20 9.28 -4.16
C THR A 77 -7.47 9.38 -2.82
N ASP A 78 -7.95 8.67 -1.79
CA ASP A 78 -7.40 8.72 -0.44
C ASP A 78 -6.44 7.55 -0.16
N GLU A 79 -5.72 7.62 0.95
CA GLU A 79 -4.69 6.66 1.37
C GLU A 79 -5.16 5.20 1.38
N SER A 80 -4.27 4.29 1.00
CA SER A 80 -4.46 2.84 1.11
C SER A 80 -3.36 2.15 1.92
N CYS A 81 -3.66 0.92 2.35
CA CYS A 81 -2.70 -0.07 2.79
C CYS A 81 -2.50 -1.09 1.65
N THR A 82 -1.69 -0.76 0.64
CA THR A 82 -1.51 -1.61 -0.56
C THR A 82 -0.47 -2.71 -0.31
N ILE A 83 -0.77 -3.91 -0.81
CA ILE A 83 0.14 -5.05 -0.84
C ILE A 83 0.65 -5.23 -2.27
N PHE A 84 1.94 -5.04 -2.49
CA PHE A 84 2.64 -5.42 -3.72
C PHE A 84 3.24 -6.81 -3.55
N TYR A 85 3.15 -7.66 -4.57
CA TYR A 85 3.67 -9.03 -4.54
C TYR A 85 4.33 -9.42 -5.85
N ASN A 86 5.45 -10.15 -5.78
CA ASN A 86 6.16 -10.64 -6.95
C ASN A 86 5.42 -11.83 -7.59
N LYS A 87 4.89 -11.62 -8.80
CA LYS A 87 4.04 -12.59 -9.51
C LYS A 87 4.71 -13.92 -9.86
N GLU A 88 6.04 -13.95 -9.93
CA GLU A 88 6.78 -15.18 -10.23
C GLU A 88 6.95 -16.08 -9.00
N LYS A 89 6.73 -15.52 -7.80
CA LYS A 89 7.00 -16.20 -6.52
C LYS A 89 5.74 -16.54 -5.74
N VAL A 90 4.69 -15.74 -5.89
CA VAL A 90 3.44 -15.83 -5.14
C VAL A 90 2.26 -15.45 -6.03
N GLU A 91 1.11 -16.06 -5.76
CA GLU A 91 -0.16 -15.82 -6.44
C GLU A 91 -1.18 -15.32 -5.42
N LEU A 92 -2.00 -14.33 -5.77
CA LEU A 92 -3.12 -13.88 -4.93
C LEU A 92 -4.31 -14.83 -5.11
N LEU A 93 -4.66 -15.60 -4.07
CA LEU A 93 -5.80 -16.52 -4.09
C LEU A 93 -7.08 -15.84 -3.59
N GLU A 94 -6.97 -15.09 -2.50
CA GLU A 94 -8.07 -14.37 -1.88
C GLU A 94 -7.53 -13.13 -1.18
N GLY A 95 -8.35 -12.10 -1.04
CA GLY A 95 -7.97 -10.92 -0.27
C GLY A 95 -9.15 -10.01 -0.01
N GLY A 96 -8.94 -9.06 0.89
CA GLY A 96 -9.93 -8.02 1.18
C GLY A 96 -9.33 -6.84 1.91
N THR A 97 -10.12 -5.78 2.00
CA THR A 97 -9.87 -4.64 2.87
C THR A 97 -11.08 -4.44 3.76
N PHE A 98 -10.85 -4.23 5.05
CA PHE A 98 -11.90 -3.91 6.01
C PHE A 98 -11.50 -2.71 6.87
N TRP A 99 -12.51 -2.03 7.39
CA TRP A 99 -12.33 -0.86 8.24
C TRP A 99 -12.15 -1.29 9.69
N LEU A 100 -11.20 -0.64 10.37
CA LEU A 100 -10.96 -0.83 11.78
C LEU A 100 -12.03 -0.03 12.54
N SER A 101 -13.22 -0.60 12.62
CA SER A 101 -14.38 0.00 13.27
C SER A 101 -15.39 -1.05 13.76
N GLU A 102 -16.45 -0.61 14.44
CA GLU A 102 -17.60 -1.46 14.76
C GLU A 102 -18.41 -1.90 13.52
N SER A 103 -18.17 -1.29 12.36
CA SER A 103 -18.81 -1.61 11.08
C SER A 103 -17.76 -1.89 9.99
N PRO A 104 -16.98 -2.98 10.11
CA PRO A 104 -15.78 -3.21 9.30
C PRO A 104 -16.05 -3.40 7.80
N SER A 105 -17.31 -3.68 7.42
CA SER A 105 -17.74 -3.80 6.02
C SER A 105 -18.27 -2.49 5.42
N VAL A 106 -18.32 -1.40 6.19
CA VAL A 106 -18.85 -0.10 5.76
C VAL A 106 -17.68 0.82 5.37
N PRO A 107 -17.54 1.18 4.08
CA PRO A 107 -16.48 2.08 3.64
C PRO A 107 -16.50 3.42 4.37
N GLY A 108 -15.33 3.89 4.78
CA GLY A 108 -15.15 5.16 5.47
C GLY A 108 -15.63 5.18 6.92
N SER A 109 -15.99 4.03 7.51
CA SER A 109 -16.36 3.98 8.93
C SER A 109 -15.17 4.28 9.85
N THR A 110 -15.43 5.02 10.91
CA THR A 110 -14.46 5.40 11.95
C THR A 110 -14.90 4.85 13.30
N ALA A 111 -13.95 4.67 14.20
CA ALA A 111 -14.22 4.15 15.55
C ALA A 111 -13.21 4.67 16.57
N TRP A 112 -13.56 4.51 17.85
CA TRP A 112 -12.68 4.77 19.00
C TRP A 112 -12.00 6.15 19.01
N GLY A 113 -12.66 7.16 18.44
CA GLY A 113 -12.15 8.53 18.38
C GLY A 113 -11.14 8.81 17.26
N SER A 114 -11.00 7.92 16.28
CA SER A 114 -10.14 8.18 15.11
C SER A 114 -10.69 9.34 14.28
N GLU A 115 -9.80 10.27 13.89
CA GLU A 115 -10.13 11.41 13.03
C GLU A 115 -10.37 11.01 11.57
N VAL A 116 -9.77 9.90 11.15
CA VAL A 116 -9.86 9.38 9.78
C VAL A 116 -10.19 7.88 9.78
N PRO A 117 -10.78 7.34 8.71
CA PRO A 117 -11.00 5.90 8.58
C PRO A 117 -9.67 5.14 8.58
N CYS A 118 -9.54 4.14 9.45
CA CYS A 118 -8.40 3.23 9.44
C CYS A 118 -8.80 1.91 8.77
N ILE A 119 -7.88 1.32 7.99
CA ILE A 119 -8.14 0.08 7.26
C ILE A 119 -7.03 -0.95 7.49
N ALA A 120 -7.40 -2.22 7.29
CA ALA A 120 -6.46 -3.30 7.10
C ALA A 120 -6.76 -4.01 5.77
N THR A 121 -5.71 -4.22 4.98
CA THR A 121 -5.76 -5.04 3.75
C THR A 121 -5.05 -6.35 4.03
N TRP A 122 -5.65 -7.46 3.61
CA TRP A 122 -5.10 -8.80 3.76
C TRP A 122 -5.16 -9.56 2.44
N ALA A 123 -4.27 -10.54 2.31
CA ALA A 123 -4.18 -11.43 1.16
C ALA A 123 -3.79 -12.84 1.61
N ILE A 124 -4.32 -13.84 0.92
CA ILE A 124 -3.94 -15.25 1.01
C ILE A 124 -3.23 -15.61 -0.29
N SER A 125 -2.11 -16.31 -0.16
CA SER A 125 -1.22 -16.73 -1.25
C SER A 125 -0.79 -18.18 -1.07
#